data_AF-A0A832MFD7-F1
#
_entry.id   AF-A0A832MFD7-F1
#
_cell.length_a   1.000
_cell.length_b   1.000
_cell.length_c   1.000
_cell.angle_alpha   90.00
_cell.angle_beta   90.00
_cell.angle_gamma   90.00
#
_symmetry.space_group_name_H-M   'P 1'
#
loop_
_entity.id
_entity.type
_entity.pdbx_description
1 polymer ?
#
loop_
_entity_poly.entity_id
_entity_poly.type
_entity_poly.pdbx_seq_one_letter_code
_entity_poly.pdbx_strand_id
1 'polypeptide(L)'
;MRIFCKFIASLALSGAAVALAPNAAIAAPASQLPTKPTNIILHVATNGNDNWSGQFAAPNAAKTDGPLASLQGARDRLRQLRQQSAGQPRAATIWIHQGIYRLEQPLVIEPVDSGSVDAPVVYAAFPGEKPILSGGHAI
;
A
#
# COMPACT_ATOMS: atom_id res chain seq x y z
N MET A 1 -37.48 -37.95 25.56
CA MET A 1 -38.74 -37.27 25.97
C MET A 1 -39.12 -36.34 24.80
N ARG A 2 -39.75 -36.82 23.72
CA ARG A 2 -41.23 -36.89 23.49
C ARG A 2 -41.93 -35.61 23.98
N ILE A 3 -42.15 -34.57 23.15
CA ILE A 3 -43.20 -34.37 22.11
C ILE A 3 -44.62 -34.12 22.69
N PHE A 4 -45.26 -33.06 22.16
CA PHE A 4 -46.67 -32.60 22.26
C PHE A 4 -47.06 -31.94 23.61
N CYS A 5 -47.89 -30.88 23.67
CA CYS A 5 -49.23 -30.81 23.08
C CYS A 5 -49.85 -29.39 23.24
N LYS A 6 -50.39 -28.86 22.13
CA LYS A 6 -51.62 -28.04 21.98
C LYS A 6 -51.76 -26.70 22.71
N PHE A 7 -52.02 -25.63 21.95
CA PHE A 7 -53.25 -24.85 22.13
C PHE A 7 -53.71 -24.25 20.80
N ILE A 8 -54.96 -24.53 20.45
CA ILE A 8 -55.72 -24.06 19.29
C ILE A 8 -56.48 -22.82 19.76
N ALA A 9 -56.54 -21.76 18.96
CA ALA A 9 -57.64 -20.80 19.02
C ALA A 9 -57.79 -20.09 17.66
N SER A 10 -59.04 -19.93 17.27
CA SER A 10 -59.51 -19.63 15.93
C SER A 10 -60.00 -18.17 15.83
N LEU A 11 -60.05 -17.70 14.58
CA LEU A 11 -61.11 -16.83 14.02
C LEU A 11 -61.18 -15.33 14.38
N ALA A 12 -61.11 -14.50 13.32
CA ALA A 12 -62.13 -13.53 12.89
C ALA A 12 -61.61 -12.12 12.51
N LEU A 13 -61.74 -11.83 11.21
CA LEU A 13 -62.46 -10.69 10.62
C LEU A 13 -61.85 -9.26 10.60
N SER A 14 -61.82 -8.74 9.37
CA SER A 14 -62.02 -7.35 8.92
C SER A 14 -61.06 -6.24 9.36
N GLY A 15 -60.48 -5.57 8.36
CA GLY A 15 -60.01 -4.19 8.50
C GLY A 15 -59.03 -3.79 7.42
N ALA A 16 -59.53 -3.37 6.26
CA ALA A 16 -58.73 -2.63 5.28
C ALA A 16 -58.31 -1.28 5.87
N ALA A 17 -57.00 -1.04 5.98
CA ALA A 17 -56.46 0.29 6.23
C ALA A 17 -55.41 0.61 5.16
N VAL A 18 -55.74 1.64 4.40
CA VAL A 18 -55.02 2.21 3.27
C VAL A 18 -53.80 2.99 3.75
N ALA A 19 -52.71 2.85 3.00
CA ALA A 19 -51.61 3.78 2.75
C ALA A 19 -50.85 4.39 3.94
N LEU A 20 -49.58 3.94 4.08
CA LEU A 20 -48.41 4.82 4.12
C LEU A 20 -47.18 3.97 3.79
N ALA A 21 -46.71 4.06 2.55
CA ALA A 21 -45.46 3.43 2.14
C ALA A 21 -44.30 4.06 2.92
N PRO A 22 -43.35 3.27 3.46
CA PRO A 22 -42.10 3.83 3.96
C PRO A 22 -41.34 4.41 2.77
N ASN A 23 -40.99 5.69 2.84
CA ASN A 23 -40.06 6.33 1.93
C ASN A 23 -38.67 5.67 2.12
N ALA A 24 -38.47 4.54 1.47
CA ALA A 24 -37.17 3.90 1.35
C ALA A 24 -36.35 4.77 0.39
N ALA A 25 -35.57 5.68 0.97
CA ALA A 25 -34.49 6.33 0.26
C ALA A 25 -33.56 5.23 -0.28
N ILE A 26 -33.65 4.98 -1.57
CA ILE A 26 -32.66 4.20 -2.30
C ILE A 26 -31.42 5.10 -2.35
N ALA A 27 -30.58 5.02 -1.31
CA ALA A 27 -29.23 5.53 -1.38
C ALA A 27 -28.51 4.70 -2.45
N ALA A 28 -28.37 5.29 -3.64
CA ALA A 28 -27.50 4.76 -4.67
C ALA A 28 -26.16 4.39 -4.03
N PRO A 29 -25.61 3.19 -4.25
CA PRO A 29 -24.24 2.93 -3.84
C PRO A 29 -23.39 3.96 -4.57
N ALA A 30 -22.78 4.87 -3.83
CA ALA A 30 -21.83 5.83 -4.36
C ALA A 30 -20.85 5.03 -5.20
N SER A 31 -20.87 5.24 -6.51
CA SER A 31 -19.95 4.67 -7.46
C SER A 31 -18.55 4.93 -6.92
N GLN A 32 -17.94 3.91 -6.31
CA GLN A 32 -16.54 3.98 -5.94
C GLN A 32 -15.80 4.07 -7.26
N LEU A 33 -15.45 5.31 -7.64
CA LEU A 33 -14.51 5.58 -8.71
C LEU A 33 -13.33 4.64 -8.46
N PRO A 34 -12.84 3.90 -9.47
CA PRO A 34 -11.66 3.08 -9.30
C PRO A 34 -10.56 4.00 -8.80
N THR A 35 -10.21 3.87 -7.51
CA THR A 35 -9.09 4.56 -6.91
C THR A 35 -7.87 4.02 -7.62
N LYS A 36 -7.39 4.78 -8.61
CA LYS A 36 -6.12 4.52 -9.27
C LYS A 36 -5.11 4.14 -8.18
N PRO A 37 -4.46 2.95 -8.24
CA PRO A 37 -3.56 2.54 -7.19
C PRO A 37 -2.50 3.63 -7.02
N THR A 38 -2.47 4.26 -5.84
CA THR A 38 -1.45 5.27 -5.54
C THR A 38 -0.10 4.59 -5.68
N ASN A 39 0.70 5.10 -6.61
CA ASN A 39 2.06 4.65 -6.86
C ASN A 39 2.90 4.81 -5.59
N ILE A 40 3.70 3.80 -5.25
CA ILE A 40 4.65 3.88 -4.14
C ILE A 40 5.87 4.65 -4.64
N ILE A 41 6.19 5.77 -4.01
CA ILE A 41 7.41 6.53 -4.30
C ILE A 41 8.32 6.44 -3.09
N LEU A 42 9.53 5.91 -3.30
CA LEU A 42 10.59 5.85 -2.30
C LEU A 42 11.81 6.60 -2.81
N HIS A 43 12.52 7.24 -1.90
CA HIS A 43 13.75 7.97 -2.15
C HIS A 43 14.89 7.34 -1.37
N VAL A 44 16.05 7.23 -2.00
CA VAL A 44 17.27 6.70 -1.41
C VAL A 44 18.36 7.74 -1.58
N ALA A 45 19.00 8.17 -0.49
CA ALA A 45 20.02 9.22 -0.49
C ALA A 45 21.12 8.88 0.51
N THR A 46 22.36 9.33 0.27
CA THR A 46 23.50 9.07 1.17
C THR A 46 23.39 9.79 2.52
N ASN A 47 22.52 10.80 2.62
CA ASN A 47 22.15 11.47 3.87
C ASN A 47 20.85 10.91 4.49
N GLY A 48 20.40 9.74 4.02
CA GLY A 48 19.18 9.07 4.47
C GLY A 48 19.36 8.25 5.74
N ASN A 49 18.27 7.59 6.14
CA ASN A 49 18.23 6.63 7.25
C ASN A 49 17.23 5.52 6.92
N ASP A 50 17.64 4.26 7.04
CA ASP A 50 16.79 3.11 6.71
C ASP A 50 15.60 2.91 7.68
N ASN A 51 15.59 3.63 8.81
CA ASN A 51 14.45 3.69 9.72
C ASN A 51 13.39 4.74 9.32
N TRP A 52 13.66 5.57 8.32
CA TRP A 52 12.70 6.55 7.83
C TRP A 52 11.69 5.94 6.85
N SER A 53 10.64 6.67 6.53
CA SER A 53 9.59 6.18 5.63
C SER A 53 10.09 6.00 4.20
N GLY A 54 11.08 6.81 3.80
CA GLY A 54 11.57 6.90 2.42
C GLY A 54 10.70 7.74 1.50
N GLN A 55 9.60 8.33 1.99
CA GLN A 55 8.63 9.04 1.13
C GLN A 55 9.08 10.46 0.76
N PHE A 56 10.03 11.02 1.48
CA PHE A 56 10.54 12.37 1.24
C PHE A 56 11.91 12.33 0.53
N ALA A 57 12.09 13.20 -0.46
CA ALA A 57 13.36 13.32 -1.18
C ALA A 57 14.50 13.86 -0.30
N ALA A 58 14.18 14.65 0.73
CA ALA A 58 15.13 15.21 1.68
C ALA A 58 14.64 14.99 3.12
N PRO A 59 15.56 14.94 4.11
CA PRO A 59 15.18 14.89 5.52
C PRO A 59 14.27 16.06 5.89
N ASN A 60 13.25 15.79 6.71
CA ASN A 60 12.42 16.83 7.27
C ASN A 60 13.21 17.68 8.29
N ALA A 61 12.70 18.87 8.63
CA ALA A 61 13.40 19.80 9.53
C ALA A 61 13.71 19.19 10.91
N ALA A 62 12.86 18.27 11.38
CA ALA A 62 13.02 17.57 12.65
C ALA A 62 13.96 16.35 12.56
N LYS A 63 14.44 15.97 11.36
CA LYS A 63 15.21 14.74 11.09
C LYS A 63 14.55 13.46 11.61
N THR A 64 13.21 13.44 11.66
CA THR A 64 12.41 12.28 12.05
C THR A 64 11.96 11.45 10.86
N ASP A 65 12.00 12.01 9.66
CA ASP A 65 11.66 11.32 8.42
C ASP A 65 12.46 11.90 7.24
N GLY A 66 12.55 11.14 6.15
CA GLY A 66 13.39 11.47 5.01
C GLY A 66 13.60 10.30 4.04
N PRO A 67 14.63 10.38 3.19
CA PRO A 67 15.01 9.30 2.27
C PRO A 67 15.67 8.14 3.02
N LEU A 68 15.59 6.94 2.46
CA LEU A 68 16.30 5.76 2.96
C LEU A 68 17.81 5.88 2.67
N ALA A 69 18.65 5.23 3.46
CA ALA A 69 20.10 5.28 3.30
C ALA A 69 20.60 4.28 2.24
N SER A 70 19.95 3.12 2.14
CA SER A 70 20.41 2.00 1.32
C SER A 70 19.35 1.46 0.37
N LEU A 71 19.81 0.77 -0.67
CA LEU A 71 18.94 0.06 -1.63
C LEU A 71 18.26 -1.15 -0.98
N GLN A 72 18.94 -1.82 -0.05
CA GLN A 72 18.37 -2.87 0.78
C GLN A 72 17.22 -2.33 1.63
N GLY A 73 17.43 -1.19 2.30
CA GLY A 73 16.38 -0.48 3.04
C GLY A 73 15.17 -0.14 2.16
N ALA A 74 15.40 0.32 0.92
CA ALA A 74 14.32 0.58 -0.04
C ALA A 74 13.52 -0.67 -0.43
N ARG A 75 14.20 -1.79 -0.69
CA ARG A 75 13.56 -3.08 -0.96
C ARG A 75 12.74 -3.53 0.25
N ASP A 76 13.33 -3.51 1.44
CA ASP A 76 12.68 -3.99 2.66
C ASP A 76 11.47 -3.11 3.01
N ARG A 77 11.58 -1.79 2.81
CA ARG A 77 10.46 -0.85 2.94
C ARG A 77 9.36 -1.13 1.93
N LEU A 78 9.69 -1.41 0.67
CA LEU A 78 8.72 -1.79 -0.34
C LEU A 78 7.96 -3.08 0.05
N ARG A 79 8.67 -4.09 0.58
CA ARG A 79 8.05 -5.33 1.08
C ARG A 79 7.05 -5.04 2.22
N GLN A 80 7.43 -4.20 3.17
CA GLN A 80 6.54 -3.80 4.27
C GLN A 80 5.28 -3.08 3.74
N LEU A 81 5.44 -2.13 2.81
CA LEU A 81 4.31 -1.40 2.22
C LEU A 81 3.35 -2.32 1.44
N ARG A 82 3.88 -3.36 0.79
CA ARG A 82 3.08 -4.39 0.11
C ARG A 82 2.31 -5.27 1.09
N GLN A 83 2.94 -5.67 2.20
CA GLN A 83 2.25 -6.42 3.26
C GLN A 83 1.10 -5.61 3.86
N GLN A 84 1.30 -4.31 4.09
CA GLN A 84 0.26 -3.38 4.56
C GLN A 84 -0.89 -3.22 3.56
N SER A 85 -0.63 -3.40 2.26
CA SER A 85 -1.63 -3.35 1.20
C SER A 85 -2.24 -4.72 0.88
N ALA A 86 -2.15 -5.70 1.79
CA ALA A 86 -2.62 -7.08 1.60
C ALA A 86 -2.08 -7.75 0.31
N GLY A 87 -0.86 -7.39 -0.11
CA GLY A 87 -0.24 -7.93 -1.32
C GLY A 87 -0.80 -7.39 -2.63
N GLN A 88 -1.65 -6.35 -2.60
CA GLN A 88 -2.15 -5.73 -3.82
C GLN A 88 -1.00 -5.17 -4.65
N PRO A 89 -0.92 -5.50 -5.95
CA PRO A 89 0.14 -5.00 -6.83
C PRO A 89 -0.02 -3.49 -7.01
N ARG A 90 0.97 -2.74 -6.51
CA ARG A 90 1.10 -1.30 -6.70
C ARG A 90 2.40 -1.04 -7.44
N ALA A 91 2.33 -0.16 -8.43
CA ALA A 91 3.54 0.36 -9.04
C ALA A 91 4.43 0.95 -7.93
N ALA A 92 5.74 0.82 -8.09
CA ALA A 92 6.70 1.40 -7.19
C ALA A 92 7.84 2.04 -7.98
N THR A 93 8.24 3.24 -7.57
CA THR A 93 9.40 3.93 -8.12
C THR A 93 10.34 4.26 -6.97
N ILE A 94 11.56 3.77 -7.06
CA ILE A 94 12.62 3.95 -6.08
C ILE A 94 13.63 4.89 -6.74
N TRP A 95 13.59 6.15 -6.33
CA TRP A 95 14.49 7.19 -6.79
C TRP A 95 15.79 7.14 -5.99
N ILE A 96 16.89 6.96 -6.70
CA ILE A 96 18.23 6.92 -6.15
C ILE A 96 18.88 8.27 -6.41
N HIS A 97 19.13 9.00 -5.34
CA HIS A 97 19.76 10.32 -5.41
C HIS A 97 21.26 10.23 -5.60
N GLN A 98 21.89 11.34 -5.93
CA GLN A 98 23.32 11.46 -6.17
C GLN A 98 24.13 10.95 -4.97
N GLY A 99 25.09 10.06 -5.24
CA GLY A 99 25.95 9.51 -4.20
C GLY A 99 26.67 8.25 -4.63
N ILE A 100 27.53 7.75 -3.72
CA ILE A 100 28.21 6.46 -3.87
C ILE A 100 27.61 5.51 -2.84
N TYR A 101 26.87 4.51 -3.31
CA TYR A 101 26.25 3.47 -2.51
C TYR A 101 27.15 2.24 -2.50
N ARG A 102 27.85 2.04 -1.38
CA ARG A 102 28.69 0.86 -1.18
C ARG A 102 27.81 -0.34 -0.82
N LEU A 103 27.92 -1.39 -1.61
CA LEU A 103 27.22 -2.65 -1.40
C LEU A 103 28.17 -3.63 -0.72
N GLU A 104 28.06 -3.74 0.61
CA GLU A 104 28.78 -4.75 1.41
C GLU A 104 28.34 -6.18 1.05
N GLN A 105 27.11 -6.31 0.54
CA GLN A 105 26.51 -7.55 0.10
C GLN A 105 25.71 -7.31 -1.19
N PRO A 106 25.54 -8.34 -2.05
CA PRO A 106 24.71 -8.23 -3.24
C PRO A 106 23.29 -7.75 -2.92
N LEU A 107 22.74 -6.89 -3.77
CA LEU A 107 21.31 -6.55 -3.72
C LEU A 107 20.51 -7.72 -4.30
N VAL A 108 19.92 -8.54 -3.43
CA VAL A 108 19.10 -9.68 -3.83
C VAL A 108 17.66 -9.21 -4.08
N ILE A 109 17.15 -9.43 -5.28
CA ILE A 109 15.76 -9.15 -5.67
C ILE A 109 15.05 -10.50 -5.82
N GLU A 110 13.97 -10.69 -5.07
CA GLU A 110 13.23 -11.95 -5.01
C GLU A 110 11.86 -11.82 -5.72
N PRO A 111 11.14 -12.92 -5.99
CA PRO A 111 9.80 -12.85 -6.59
C PRO A 111 8.82 -11.93 -5.85
N VAL A 112 8.96 -11.81 -4.53
CA VAL A 112 8.15 -10.91 -3.69
C VAL A 112 8.36 -9.42 -3.99
N ASP A 113 9.49 -9.06 -4.60
CA ASP A 113 9.82 -7.68 -4.99
C ASP A 113 9.34 -7.35 -6.40
N SER A 114 8.90 -8.35 -7.16
CA SER A 114 8.53 -8.18 -8.56
C SER A 114 7.27 -7.34 -8.72
N GLY A 115 7.22 -6.54 -9.78
CA GLY A 115 5.99 -5.86 -10.22
C GLY A 115 5.21 -6.69 -11.24
N SER A 116 4.07 -6.16 -11.70
CA SER A 116 3.38 -6.64 -12.90
C SER A 116 3.51 -5.61 -14.03
N VAL A 117 3.01 -5.93 -15.22
CA VAL A 117 2.92 -4.97 -16.34
C VAL A 117 2.11 -3.73 -15.94
N ASP A 118 1.02 -3.92 -15.19
CA ASP A 118 0.14 -2.84 -14.72
C ASP A 118 0.69 -2.12 -13.47
N ALA A 119 1.64 -2.73 -12.78
CA ALA A 119 2.21 -2.25 -11.52
C ALA A 119 3.73 -2.52 -11.47
N PRO A 120 4.54 -1.85 -12.31
CA PRO A 120 5.97 -2.10 -12.39
C PRO A 120 6.71 -1.60 -11.14
N VAL A 121 7.82 -2.24 -10.82
CA VAL A 121 8.78 -1.77 -9.81
C VAL A 121 10.02 -1.27 -10.54
N VAL A 122 10.36 0.01 -10.33
CA VAL A 122 11.44 0.69 -11.05
C VAL A 122 12.44 1.25 -10.04
N TYR A 123 13.69 0.82 -10.16
CA TYR A 123 14.84 1.45 -9.51
C TYR A 123 15.49 2.39 -10.52
N ALA A 124 15.50 3.69 -10.24
CA ALA A 124 15.98 4.69 -11.18
C ALA A 124 16.79 5.78 -10.46
N ALA A 125 17.80 6.30 -11.14
CA ALA A 125 18.44 7.54 -10.71
C ALA A 125 17.41 8.68 -10.72
N PHE A 126 17.47 9.57 -9.72
CA PHE A 126 16.68 10.78 -9.74
C PHE A 126 17.05 11.60 -11.00
N PRO A 127 16.09 12.26 -11.68
CA PRO A 127 16.35 12.90 -12.97
C PRO A 127 17.52 13.88 -12.93
N GLY A 128 18.49 13.68 -13.83
CA GLY A 128 19.70 14.51 -13.92
C GLY A 128 20.84 14.07 -13.01
N GLU A 129 20.61 13.12 -12.11
CA GLU A 129 21.61 12.61 -11.18
C GLU A 129 22.22 11.28 -11.67
N LYS A 130 23.41 10.97 -11.17
CA LYS A 130 24.23 9.82 -11.55
C LYS A 130 24.75 9.09 -10.30
N PRO A 131 23.88 8.38 -9.57
CA PRO A 131 24.30 7.55 -8.45
C PRO A 131 25.24 6.44 -8.91
N ILE A 132 26.21 6.12 -8.06
CA ILE A 132 27.18 5.04 -8.28
C ILE A 132 26.91 3.93 -7.27
N LEU A 133 26.64 2.73 -7.76
CA LEU A 133 26.57 1.53 -6.94
C LEU A 133 27.93 0.84 -7.01
N SER A 134 28.64 0.73 -5.88
CA SER A 134 29.98 0.16 -5.81
C SER A 134 30.00 -1.06 -4.90
N GLY A 135 30.35 -2.22 -5.44
CA GLY A 135 30.70 -3.40 -4.63
C GLY A 135 32.19 -3.46 -4.24
N GLY A 136 32.97 -2.42 -4.56
CA GLY A 136 34.40 -2.39 -4.30
C GLY A 136 34.74 -1.82 -2.92
N HIS A 137 35.76 -2.41 -2.28
CA HIS A 137 36.41 -1.86 -1.10
C HIS A 137 37.63 -1.02 -1.50
N ALA A 138 37.80 0.14 -0.86
CA ALA A 138 39.05 0.89 -0.98
C ALA A 138 40.14 0.14 -0.20
N ILE A 139 41.29 -0.08 -0.85
CA ILE A 139 42.47 -0.71 -0.28
C ILE A 139 43.53 0.32 0.07
#